data_AF-A0A061HTX6-F1
#
_entry.id   AF-A0A061HTX6-F1
#
_cell.length_a   1.000
_cell.length_b   1.000
_cell.length_c   1.000
_cell.angle_alpha   90.00
_cell.angle_beta   90.00
_cell.angle_gamma   90.00
#
_symmetry.space_group_name_H-M   'P 1'
#
loop_
_entity.id
_entity.type
_entity.pdbx_description
1 polymer ?
#
loop_
_entity_poly.entity_id
_entity_poly.type
_entity_poly.pdbx_seq_one_letter_code
_entity_poly.pdbx_strand_id
1 'polypeptide(L)'
;PEAAGAAAAQQGGYEIPARLRTLHNLVIQYAGQGRYEVAVPLCRQALEDLERSSGHCHPDVATMLNILALVYRDQNKYKEATDLLHDALQIREQTLGPEHPAVAATLNNLAVLYGKRGRYREAEPLCQRALDIREKVLGADHPDVAKQLNNLALLCQNQGKFQDVERHYARALSIYQALGGPNDPNVAKTKNNLASAYLKQNKYQQAEELYKEILSQEALPAPLGAPHVGTAGDAQQQVLRRSSSFSKLRESIRRGSEKLVSRLRGESMAGAAGMKRAVSLNMLNVEGPRAARPQFSTRKLSEALRTMSASTQDLSPR
;
A
#
# COMPACT_ATOMS: atom_id res chain seq x y z
N PRO A 1 15.83 -23.62 2.53
CA PRO A 1 14.50 -22.98 2.38
C PRO A 1 14.26 -21.76 3.31
N GLU A 2 15.22 -21.37 4.16
CA GLU A 2 15.04 -20.28 5.15
C GLU A 2 15.29 -18.86 4.62
N ALA A 3 15.80 -18.69 3.40
CA ALA A 3 16.22 -17.38 2.89
C ALA A 3 15.07 -16.47 2.40
N ALA A 4 13.86 -17.00 2.20
CA ALA A 4 12.75 -16.24 1.61
C ALA A 4 11.90 -15.44 2.62
N GLY A 5 11.95 -15.79 3.91
CA GLY A 5 11.21 -15.09 4.97
C GLY A 5 11.90 -13.83 5.49
N ALA A 6 13.23 -13.72 5.32
CA ALA A 6 14.01 -12.59 5.83
C ALA A 6 13.89 -11.32 4.97
N ALA A 7 13.55 -11.45 3.67
CA ALA A 7 13.51 -10.33 2.74
C ALA A 7 12.32 -9.38 2.96
N ALA A 8 11.29 -9.78 3.71
CA ALA A 8 10.17 -8.91 4.05
C ALA A 8 10.44 -8.00 5.26
N ALA A 9 11.41 -8.36 6.12
CA ALA A 9 11.71 -7.64 7.36
C ALA A 9 12.65 -6.43 7.18
N GLN A 10 13.22 -6.24 5.99
CA GLN A 10 14.12 -5.11 5.65
C GLN A 10 13.39 -3.95 4.94
N GLN A 11 12.10 -3.75 5.21
CA GLN A 11 11.37 -2.62 4.67
C GLN A 11 11.46 -1.40 5.58
N GLY A 12 12.54 -0.62 5.44
CA GLY A 12 12.51 0.83 5.70
C GLY A 12 13.09 1.32 7.02
N GLY A 13 14.34 0.99 7.34
CA GLY A 13 15.17 1.81 8.24
C GLY A 13 14.83 1.79 9.74
N TYR A 14 14.03 0.83 10.23
CA TYR A 14 13.90 0.55 11.66
C TYR A 14 14.25 -0.92 11.92
N GLU A 15 15.23 -1.15 12.78
CA GLU A 15 15.62 -2.48 13.21
C GLU A 15 14.61 -3.02 14.21
N ILE A 16 14.16 -4.26 14.00
CA ILE A 16 13.26 -4.93 14.95
C ILE A 16 14.13 -5.58 16.02
N PRO A 17 13.97 -5.21 17.30
CA PRO A 17 14.73 -5.79 18.40
C PRO A 17 14.66 -7.32 18.38
N ALA A 18 15.77 -7.99 18.70
CA ALA A 18 15.86 -9.45 18.64
C ALA A 18 14.73 -10.15 19.40
N ARG A 19 14.34 -9.61 20.56
CA ARG A 19 13.24 -10.11 21.40
C ARG A 19 11.86 -10.02 20.73
N LEU A 20 11.65 -9.05 19.82
CA LEU A 20 10.38 -8.84 19.11
C LEU A 20 10.35 -9.54 17.75
N ARG A 21 11.49 -10.01 17.24
CA ARG A 21 11.58 -10.54 15.87
C ARG A 21 10.69 -11.76 15.64
N THR A 22 10.69 -12.72 16.57
CA THR A 22 9.85 -13.92 16.46
C THR A 22 8.37 -13.58 16.50
N LEU A 23 7.99 -12.70 17.43
CA LEU A 23 6.61 -12.21 17.56
C LEU A 23 6.17 -11.48 16.30
N HIS A 24 6.99 -10.56 15.79
CA HIS A 24 6.74 -9.82 14.56
C HIS A 24 6.49 -10.75 13.36
N ASN A 25 7.34 -11.76 13.17
CA ASN A 25 7.17 -12.74 12.09
C ASN A 25 5.84 -13.50 12.22
N LEU A 26 5.48 -13.90 13.44
CA LEU A 26 4.23 -14.61 13.71
C LEU A 26 3.01 -13.73 13.43
N VAL A 27 3.06 -12.45 13.83
CA VAL A 27 2.00 -11.46 13.52
C VAL A 27 1.83 -11.30 12.01
N ILE A 28 2.93 -11.13 11.26
CA ILE A 28 2.88 -11.00 9.80
C ILE A 28 2.30 -12.27 9.17
N GLN A 29 2.70 -13.44 9.67
CA GLN A 29 2.18 -14.71 9.16
C GLN A 29 0.66 -14.84 9.37
N TYR A 30 0.16 -14.52 10.57
CA TYR A 30 -1.28 -14.55 10.84
C TYR A 30 -2.04 -13.48 10.05
N ALA A 31 -1.53 -12.25 9.99
CA ALA A 31 -2.14 -11.17 9.20
C ALA A 31 -2.19 -11.52 7.70
N GLY A 32 -1.14 -12.13 7.16
CA GLY A 32 -1.08 -12.61 5.77
C GLY A 32 -2.06 -13.75 5.47
N GLN A 33 -2.44 -14.53 6.48
CA GLN A 33 -3.51 -15.54 6.40
C GLN A 33 -4.92 -14.96 6.58
N GLY A 34 -5.05 -13.65 6.86
CA GLY A 34 -6.31 -13.02 7.23
C GLY A 34 -6.79 -13.36 8.64
N ARG A 35 -5.94 -14.00 9.46
CA ARG A 35 -6.25 -14.42 10.84
C ARG A 35 -6.05 -13.29 11.84
N TYR A 36 -6.82 -12.22 11.64
CA TYR A 36 -6.74 -11.00 12.44
C TYR A 36 -7.20 -11.23 13.89
N GLU A 37 -8.06 -12.22 14.12
CA GLU A 37 -8.53 -12.67 15.42
C GLU A 37 -7.41 -13.20 16.31
N VAL A 38 -6.30 -13.66 15.72
CA VAL A 38 -5.11 -14.08 16.47
C VAL A 38 -4.04 -12.99 16.47
N ALA A 39 -3.81 -12.34 15.34
CA ALA A 39 -2.77 -11.32 15.20
C ALA A 39 -2.98 -10.12 16.13
N VAL A 40 -4.21 -9.60 16.22
CA VAL A 40 -4.50 -8.39 17.01
C VAL A 40 -4.36 -8.65 18.52
N PRO A 41 -4.96 -9.70 19.12
CA PRO A 41 -4.76 -9.97 20.54
C PRO A 41 -3.30 -10.24 20.91
N LEU A 42 -2.57 -10.95 20.04
CA LEU A 42 -1.16 -11.24 20.25
C LEU A 42 -0.30 -9.95 20.26
N CYS A 43 -0.57 -9.00 19.37
CA CYS A 43 0.05 -7.69 19.41
C CYS A 43 -0.32 -6.90 20.67
N ARG A 44 -1.59 -6.90 21.07
CA ARG A 44 -2.06 -6.16 22.26
C ARG A 44 -1.43 -6.69 23.55
N GLN A 45 -1.42 -8.02 23.71
CA GLN A 45 -0.78 -8.67 24.87
C GLN A 45 0.70 -8.30 24.96
N ALA A 46 1.44 -8.40 23.85
CA ALA A 46 2.85 -8.05 23.82
C ALA A 46 3.11 -6.56 24.10
N LEU A 47 2.21 -5.68 23.64
CA LEU A 47 2.29 -4.24 23.93
C LEU A 47 2.11 -3.99 25.44
N GLU A 48 1.10 -4.59 26.06
CA GLU A 48 0.85 -4.46 27.51
C GLU A 48 2.03 -5.00 28.34
N ASP A 49 2.64 -6.10 27.92
CA ASP A 49 3.81 -6.68 28.60
C ASP A 49 5.07 -5.79 28.45
N LEU A 50 5.26 -5.15 27.29
CA LEU A 50 6.33 -4.17 27.09
C LEU A 50 6.10 -2.90 27.90
N GLU A 51 4.88 -2.39 27.93
CA GLU A 51 4.54 -1.19 28.72
C GLU A 51 4.73 -1.44 30.22
N ARG A 52 4.35 -2.63 30.72
CA ARG A 52 4.56 -3.02 32.12
C ARG A 52 6.03 -3.16 32.50
N SER A 53 6.86 -3.68 31.59
CA SER A 53 8.26 -3.97 31.87
C SER A 53 9.21 -2.79 31.61
N SER A 54 8.95 -2.02 30.55
CA SER A 54 9.88 -1.00 30.03
C SER A 54 9.29 0.42 30.07
N GLY A 55 7.99 0.56 30.34
CA GLY A 55 7.26 1.82 30.23
C GLY A 55 6.83 2.14 28.80
N HIS A 56 5.82 3.00 28.67
CA HIS A 56 5.22 3.38 27.40
C HIS A 56 6.19 4.17 26.48
N CYS A 57 7.06 5.01 27.06
CA CYS A 57 8.05 5.79 26.31
C CYS A 57 9.28 4.97 25.89
N HIS A 58 9.15 3.69 25.55
CA HIS A 58 10.27 2.83 25.14
C HIS A 58 10.25 2.57 23.61
N PRO A 59 11.41 2.55 22.91
CA PRO A 59 11.46 2.30 21.45
C PRO A 59 10.76 1.01 20.98
N ASP A 60 10.80 -0.05 21.80
CA ASP A 60 10.10 -1.30 21.54
C ASP A 60 8.57 -1.18 21.57
N VAL A 61 8.02 -0.34 22.45
CA VAL A 61 6.58 -0.02 22.47
C VAL A 61 6.21 0.65 21.14
N ALA A 62 6.99 1.64 20.70
CA ALA A 62 6.80 2.27 19.39
C ALA A 62 6.90 1.26 18.22
N THR A 63 7.80 0.28 18.33
CA THR A 63 7.93 -0.78 17.32
C THR A 63 6.69 -1.69 17.29
N MET A 64 6.17 -2.08 18.46
CA MET A 64 4.95 -2.88 18.54
C MET A 64 3.70 -2.12 18.11
N LEU A 65 3.58 -0.83 18.46
CA LEU A 65 2.50 0.05 17.98
C LEU A 65 2.51 0.12 16.45
N ASN A 66 3.68 0.30 15.84
CA ASN A 66 3.83 0.30 14.39
C ASN A 66 3.41 -1.05 13.77
N ILE A 67 3.78 -2.19 14.38
CA ILE A 67 3.36 -3.51 13.91
C ILE A 67 1.82 -3.65 13.97
N LEU A 68 1.20 -3.30 15.10
CA LEU A 68 -0.24 -3.35 15.27
C LEU A 68 -0.97 -2.42 14.28
N ALA A 69 -0.42 -1.22 14.02
CA ALA A 69 -0.97 -0.29 13.04
C ALA A 69 -1.00 -0.88 11.63
N LEU A 70 0.05 -1.62 11.22
CA LEU A 70 0.07 -2.31 9.92
C LEU A 70 -1.02 -3.41 9.86
N VAL A 71 -1.24 -4.14 10.95
CA VAL A 71 -2.32 -5.15 11.04
C VAL A 71 -3.71 -4.49 10.93
N TYR A 72 -3.91 -3.30 11.52
CA TYR A 72 -5.17 -2.56 11.37
C TYR A 72 -5.34 -1.94 9.98
N ARG A 73 -4.25 -1.46 9.36
CA ARG A 73 -4.29 -1.01 7.97
C ARG A 73 -4.80 -2.12 7.05
N ASP A 74 -4.31 -3.34 7.22
CA ASP A 74 -4.71 -4.48 6.38
C ASP A 74 -6.18 -4.87 6.61
N GLN A 75 -6.75 -4.56 7.79
CA GLN A 75 -8.19 -4.65 8.09
C GLN A 75 -9.01 -3.44 7.61
N ASN A 76 -8.40 -2.46 6.93
CA ASN A 76 -9.01 -1.17 6.58
C ASN A 76 -9.45 -0.31 7.78
N LYS A 77 -8.94 -0.60 8.99
CA LYS A 77 -9.14 0.18 10.22
C LYS A 77 -8.15 1.35 10.24
N TYR A 78 -8.31 2.26 9.28
CA TYR A 78 -7.34 3.33 9.02
C TYR A 78 -7.27 4.37 10.13
N LYS A 79 -8.35 4.60 10.88
CA LYS A 79 -8.35 5.58 11.97
C LYS A 79 -7.47 5.07 13.12
N GLU A 80 -7.74 3.85 13.56
CA GLU A 80 -6.99 3.15 14.60
C GLU A 80 -5.52 2.99 14.23
N ALA A 81 -5.22 2.64 12.97
CA ALA A 81 -3.84 2.59 12.49
C ALA A 81 -3.14 3.95 12.50
N THR A 82 -3.87 5.04 12.20
CA THR A 82 -3.29 6.39 12.22
C THR A 82 -2.98 6.84 13.65
N ASP A 83 -3.91 6.59 14.58
CA ASP A 83 -3.75 6.96 15.99
C ASP A 83 -2.53 6.24 16.61
N LEU A 84 -2.39 4.93 16.36
CA LEU A 84 -1.23 4.15 16.82
C LEU A 84 0.10 4.63 16.22
N LEU A 85 0.12 5.06 14.95
CA LEU A 85 1.35 5.56 14.34
C LEU A 85 1.72 6.96 14.82
N HIS A 86 0.76 7.81 15.18
CA HIS A 86 1.06 9.09 15.84
C HIS A 86 1.68 8.87 17.20
N ASP A 87 1.14 7.93 17.97
CA ASP A 87 1.71 7.54 19.26
C ASP A 87 3.14 6.98 19.12
N ALA A 88 3.33 6.04 18.18
CA ALA A 88 4.66 5.51 17.85
C ALA A 88 5.64 6.60 17.36
N LEU A 89 5.16 7.61 16.63
CA LEU A 89 5.97 8.75 16.17
C LEU A 89 6.43 9.58 17.37
N GLN A 90 5.51 9.93 18.27
CA GLN A 90 5.82 10.71 19.48
C GLN A 90 6.86 9.99 20.34
N ILE A 91 6.69 8.69 20.59
CA ILE A 91 7.67 7.91 21.37
C ILE A 91 9.03 7.91 20.68
N ARG A 92 9.09 7.71 19.35
CA ARG A 92 10.36 7.70 18.60
C ARG A 92 11.05 9.05 18.60
N GLU A 93 10.30 10.15 18.46
CA GLU A 93 10.88 11.50 18.53
C GLU A 93 11.45 11.80 19.92
N GLN A 94 10.76 11.39 20.98
CA GLN A 94 11.23 11.56 22.36
C GLN A 94 12.45 10.70 22.70
N THR A 95 12.48 9.46 22.22
CA THR A 95 13.50 8.46 22.62
C THR A 95 14.74 8.45 21.73
N LEU A 96 14.56 8.65 20.42
CA LEU A 96 15.61 8.53 19.41
C LEU A 96 15.99 9.89 18.80
N GLY A 97 15.17 10.91 18.99
CA GLY A 97 15.32 12.24 18.40
C GLY A 97 14.60 12.39 17.04
N PRO A 98 14.30 13.64 16.64
CA PRO A 98 13.45 13.93 15.49
C PRO A 98 14.08 13.60 14.12
N GLU A 99 15.40 13.48 14.05
CA GLU A 99 16.14 13.19 12.81
C GLU A 99 16.51 11.69 12.68
N HIS A 100 15.96 10.82 13.53
CA HIS A 100 16.30 9.40 13.50
C HIS A 100 15.62 8.67 12.30
N PRO A 101 16.28 7.71 11.63
CA PRO A 101 15.68 6.92 10.53
C PRO A 101 14.34 6.25 10.87
N ALA A 102 14.18 5.79 12.12
CA ALA A 102 12.92 5.22 12.59
C ALA A 102 11.76 6.24 12.60
N VAL A 103 12.03 7.53 12.84
CA VAL A 103 11.04 8.62 12.72
C VAL A 103 10.62 8.77 11.27
N ALA A 104 11.58 8.81 10.33
CA ALA A 104 11.29 8.86 8.90
C ALA A 104 10.45 7.66 8.42
N ALA A 105 10.70 6.46 8.98
CA ALA A 105 9.91 5.27 8.70
C ALA A 105 8.45 5.41 9.15
N THR A 106 8.22 5.90 10.39
CA THR A 106 6.86 6.14 10.89
C THR A 106 6.12 7.20 10.08
N LEU A 107 6.80 8.32 9.77
CA LEU A 107 6.25 9.39 8.93
C LEU A 107 5.82 8.88 7.56
N ASN A 108 6.64 8.04 6.92
CA ASN A 108 6.28 7.41 5.65
C ASN A 108 5.07 6.47 5.79
N ASN A 109 4.98 5.69 6.86
CA ASN A 109 3.82 4.83 7.12
C ASN A 109 2.54 5.65 7.31
N LEU A 110 2.59 6.76 8.07
CA LEU A 110 1.47 7.69 8.22
C LEU A 110 1.05 8.30 6.88
N ALA A 111 2.01 8.75 6.07
CA ALA A 111 1.71 9.30 4.76
C ALA A 111 1.02 8.29 3.83
N VAL A 112 1.42 7.01 3.88
CA VAL A 112 0.74 5.93 3.15
C VAL A 112 -0.71 5.74 3.63
N LEU A 113 -0.97 5.80 4.94
CA LEU A 113 -2.33 5.72 5.48
C LEU A 113 -3.20 6.91 5.03
N TYR A 114 -2.66 8.13 5.09
CA TYR A 114 -3.36 9.32 4.60
C TYR A 114 -3.63 9.22 3.09
N GLY A 115 -2.65 8.78 2.30
CA GLY A 115 -2.82 8.55 0.86
C GLY A 115 -3.91 7.53 0.53
N LYS A 116 -3.99 6.42 1.28
CA LYS A 116 -5.06 5.41 1.13
C LYS A 116 -6.46 5.98 1.41
N ARG A 117 -6.57 6.98 2.27
CA ARG A 117 -7.81 7.70 2.56
C ARG A 117 -8.09 8.88 1.62
N GLY A 118 -7.25 9.11 0.61
CA GLY A 118 -7.36 10.26 -0.29
C GLY A 118 -6.94 11.60 0.33
N ARG A 119 -6.34 11.59 1.53
CA ARG A 119 -5.88 12.79 2.25
C ARG A 119 -4.47 13.19 1.80
N TYR A 120 -4.28 13.40 0.50
CA TYR A 120 -2.95 13.59 -0.10
C TYR A 120 -2.22 14.85 0.40
N ARG A 121 -2.96 15.94 0.65
CA ARG A 121 -2.40 17.20 1.17
C ARG A 121 -1.79 17.04 2.57
N GLU A 122 -2.29 16.10 3.36
CA GLU A 122 -1.77 15.81 4.70
C GLU A 122 -0.61 14.80 4.65
N ALA A 123 -0.60 13.92 3.65
CA ALA A 123 0.47 12.95 3.43
C ALA A 123 1.77 13.60 2.94
N GLU A 124 1.67 14.63 2.09
CA GLU A 124 2.82 15.31 1.47
C GLU A 124 3.84 15.87 2.47
N PRO A 125 3.48 16.70 3.48
CA PRO A 125 4.46 17.23 4.43
C PRO A 125 5.14 16.12 5.24
N LEU A 126 4.44 15.03 5.55
CA LEU A 126 5.02 13.88 6.24
C LEU A 126 6.03 13.15 5.36
N CYS A 127 5.72 12.96 4.08
CA CYS A 127 6.66 12.37 3.13
C CYS A 127 7.87 13.27 2.87
N GLN A 128 7.69 14.58 2.81
CA GLN A 128 8.79 15.54 2.64
C GLN A 128 9.71 15.52 3.87
N ARG A 129 9.15 15.59 5.08
CA ARG A 129 9.94 15.49 6.31
C ARG A 129 10.72 14.18 6.39
N ALA A 130 10.10 13.05 6.01
CA ALA A 130 10.79 11.77 5.95
C ALA A 130 11.91 11.73 4.89
N LEU A 131 11.76 12.46 3.77
CA LEU A 131 12.80 12.62 2.76
C LEU A 131 13.99 13.41 3.31
N ASP A 132 13.72 14.55 3.94
CA ASP A 132 14.76 15.42 4.50
C ASP A 132 15.60 14.68 5.56
N ILE A 133 14.95 13.90 6.42
CA ILE A 133 15.63 13.06 7.42
C ILE A 133 16.51 12.00 6.73
N ARG A 134 15.98 11.29 5.72
CA ARG A 134 16.74 10.25 5.02
C ARG A 134 17.94 10.81 4.27
N GLU A 135 17.80 11.97 3.65
CA GLU A 135 18.91 12.63 2.95
C GLU A 135 20.03 13.03 3.91
N LYS A 136 19.68 13.58 5.08
CA LYS A 136 20.67 13.96 6.10
C LYS A 136 21.40 12.75 6.69
N VAL A 137 20.70 11.66 6.98
CA VAL A 137 21.29 10.51 7.68
C VAL A 137 22.00 9.54 6.74
N LEU A 138 21.43 9.29 5.55
CA LEU A 138 21.92 8.27 4.63
C LEU A 138 22.68 8.84 3.42
N GLY A 139 22.57 10.15 3.18
CA GLY A 139 23.09 10.81 1.99
C GLY A 139 22.07 10.85 0.84
N ALA A 140 22.25 11.83 -0.06
CA ALA A 140 21.30 12.13 -1.15
C ALA A 140 21.16 11.01 -2.19
N ASP A 141 22.17 10.15 -2.32
CA ASP A 141 22.23 9.07 -3.33
C ASP A 141 21.87 7.69 -2.75
N HIS A 142 21.34 7.63 -1.53
CA HIS A 142 20.98 6.35 -0.92
C HIS A 142 19.71 5.74 -1.56
N PRO A 143 19.62 4.40 -1.74
CA PRO A 143 18.44 3.77 -2.35
C PRO A 143 17.13 4.03 -1.58
N ASP A 144 17.20 4.26 -0.27
CA ASP A 144 16.01 4.62 0.53
C ASP A 144 15.54 6.07 0.33
N VAL A 145 16.42 6.98 -0.12
CA VAL A 145 16.04 8.32 -0.59
C VAL A 145 15.26 8.18 -1.90
N ALA A 146 15.74 7.34 -2.82
CA ALA A 146 15.01 7.04 -4.07
C ALA A 146 13.63 6.40 -3.81
N LYS A 147 13.51 5.49 -2.84
CA LYS A 147 12.21 4.93 -2.42
C LYS A 147 11.28 6.03 -1.90
N GLN A 148 11.81 6.96 -1.11
CA GLN A 148 11.02 8.06 -0.54
C GLN A 148 10.56 9.05 -1.62
N LEU A 149 11.44 9.39 -2.56
CA LEU A 149 11.12 10.20 -3.73
C LEU A 149 10.01 9.57 -4.58
N ASN A 150 10.05 8.26 -4.78
CA ASN A 150 8.97 7.53 -5.48
C ASN A 150 7.63 7.65 -4.77
N ASN A 151 7.60 7.57 -3.44
CA ASN A 151 6.36 7.73 -2.66
C ASN A 151 5.83 9.17 -2.76
N LEU A 152 6.72 10.17 -2.66
CA LEU A 152 6.36 11.58 -2.80
C LEU A 152 5.84 11.89 -4.20
N ALA A 153 6.47 11.35 -5.26
CA ALA A 153 6.00 11.47 -6.64
C ALA A 153 4.58 10.90 -6.80
N LEU A 154 4.28 9.75 -6.20
CA LEU A 154 2.93 9.18 -6.26
C LEU A 154 1.89 10.07 -5.56
N LEU A 155 2.24 10.69 -4.43
CA LEU A 155 1.38 11.67 -3.75
C LEU A 155 1.14 12.91 -4.61
N CYS A 156 2.19 13.47 -5.22
CA CYS A 156 2.08 14.61 -6.13
C CYS A 156 1.22 14.28 -7.36
N GLN A 157 1.35 13.05 -7.89
CA GLN A 157 0.55 12.59 -9.03
C GLN A 157 -0.95 12.57 -8.70
N ASN A 158 -1.32 12.11 -7.50
CA ASN A 158 -2.72 12.09 -7.08
C ASN A 158 -3.29 13.49 -6.79
N GLN A 159 -2.42 14.49 -6.62
CA GLN A 159 -2.80 15.90 -6.49
C GLN A 159 -2.78 16.65 -7.84
N GLY A 160 -2.34 16.01 -8.94
CA GLY A 160 -2.19 16.67 -10.24
C GLY A 160 -0.97 17.58 -10.35
N LYS A 161 -0.01 17.50 -9.41
CA LYS A 161 1.24 18.29 -9.42
C LYS A 161 2.28 17.64 -10.33
N PHE A 162 2.02 17.62 -11.63
CA PHE A 162 2.78 16.80 -12.57
C PHE A 162 4.26 17.21 -12.74
N GLN A 163 4.59 18.49 -12.57
CA GLN A 163 5.99 18.95 -12.62
C GLN A 163 6.82 18.35 -11.48
N ASP A 164 6.27 18.29 -10.27
CA ASP A 164 6.93 17.68 -9.10
C ASP A 164 7.08 16.17 -9.30
N VAL A 165 6.08 15.51 -9.90
CA VAL A 165 6.13 14.07 -10.23
C VAL A 165 7.34 13.75 -11.10
N GLU A 166 7.51 14.50 -12.19
CA GLU A 166 8.62 14.30 -13.13
C GLU A 166 9.96 14.55 -12.43
N ARG A 167 10.07 15.62 -11.63
CA ARG A 167 11.27 15.93 -10.86
C ARG A 167 11.65 14.82 -9.88
N HIS A 168 10.70 14.32 -9.10
CA HIS A 168 10.94 13.29 -8.09
C HIS A 168 11.28 11.94 -8.73
N TYR A 169 10.56 11.52 -9.78
CA TYR A 169 10.87 10.26 -10.48
C TYR A 169 12.20 10.32 -11.22
N ALA A 170 12.54 11.45 -11.86
CA ALA A 170 13.84 11.62 -12.52
C ALA A 170 14.99 11.48 -11.52
N ARG A 171 14.86 12.11 -10.35
CA ARG A 171 15.85 11.99 -9.27
C ARG A 171 15.95 10.56 -8.74
N ALA A 172 14.82 9.88 -8.50
CA ALA A 172 14.82 8.48 -8.05
C ALA A 172 15.46 7.54 -9.08
N LEU A 173 15.20 7.76 -10.38
CA LEU A 173 15.83 7.00 -11.47
C LEU A 173 17.35 7.19 -11.49
N SER A 174 17.82 8.44 -11.39
CA SER A 174 19.25 8.75 -11.34
C SER A 174 19.96 7.98 -10.23
N ILE A 175 19.36 7.94 -9.03
CA ILE A 175 19.91 7.22 -7.89
C ILE A 175 19.95 5.70 -8.16
N TYR A 176 18.83 5.10 -8.59
CA TYR A 176 18.81 3.65 -8.84
C TYR A 176 19.74 3.23 -9.98
N GLN A 177 19.86 4.04 -11.03
CA GLN A 177 20.77 3.77 -12.14
C GLN A 177 22.23 3.87 -11.71
N ALA A 178 22.58 4.82 -10.86
CA ALA A 178 23.94 4.93 -10.32
C ALA A 178 24.32 3.75 -9.41
N LEU A 179 23.36 3.21 -8.64
CA LEU A 179 23.61 2.13 -7.68
C LEU A 179 23.60 0.74 -8.31
N GLY A 180 22.55 0.40 -9.07
CA GLY A 180 22.29 -0.95 -9.58
C GLY A 180 22.41 -1.08 -11.09
N GLY A 181 22.74 0.02 -11.78
CA GLY A 181 22.80 0.07 -13.24
C GLY A 181 21.42 0.07 -13.90
N PRO A 182 21.38 0.00 -15.25
CA PRO A 182 20.15 0.07 -16.02
C PRO A 182 19.20 -1.12 -15.81
N ASN A 183 19.71 -2.27 -15.35
CA ASN A 183 18.95 -3.52 -15.19
C ASN A 183 18.41 -3.73 -13.77
N ASP A 184 18.52 -2.74 -12.88
CA ASP A 184 17.96 -2.83 -11.54
C ASP A 184 16.41 -2.86 -11.60
N PRO A 185 15.74 -3.83 -10.92
CA PRO A 185 14.28 -3.90 -10.89
C PRO A 185 13.58 -2.61 -10.44
N ASN A 186 14.23 -1.80 -9.59
CA ASN A 186 13.72 -0.51 -9.13
C ASN A 186 13.76 0.55 -10.23
N VAL A 187 14.70 0.48 -11.19
CA VAL A 187 14.71 1.35 -12.38
C VAL A 187 13.47 1.05 -13.21
N ALA A 188 13.21 -0.22 -13.55
CA ALA A 188 12.03 -0.62 -14.31
C ALA A 188 10.73 -0.23 -13.59
N LYS A 189 10.65 -0.44 -12.27
CA LYS A 189 9.48 -0.04 -11.46
C LYS A 189 9.26 1.47 -11.47
N THR A 190 10.33 2.25 -11.34
CA THR A 190 10.24 3.72 -11.35
C THR A 190 9.87 4.25 -12.73
N LYS A 191 10.43 3.70 -13.81
CA LYS A 191 10.04 4.02 -15.19
C LYS A 191 8.56 3.70 -15.45
N ASN A 192 8.06 2.56 -14.98
CA ASN A 192 6.64 2.20 -15.08
C ASN A 192 5.72 3.22 -14.36
N ASN A 193 6.13 3.68 -13.17
CA ASN A 193 5.38 4.68 -12.43
C ASN A 193 5.39 6.04 -13.13
N LEU A 194 6.52 6.44 -13.71
CA LEU A 194 6.65 7.65 -14.52
C LEU A 194 5.80 7.56 -15.81
N ALA A 195 5.85 6.44 -16.52
CA ALA A 195 5.01 6.18 -17.68
C ALA A 195 3.51 6.28 -17.33
N SER A 196 3.12 5.75 -16.18
CA SER A 196 1.75 5.89 -15.65
C SER A 196 1.38 7.36 -15.38
N ALA A 197 2.34 8.19 -14.94
CA ALA A 197 2.13 9.62 -14.78
C ALA A 197 1.95 10.33 -16.13
N TYR A 198 2.72 9.94 -17.15
CA TYR A 198 2.54 10.46 -18.51
C TYR A 198 1.20 10.07 -19.13
N LEU A 199 0.72 8.84 -18.90
CA LEU A 199 -0.62 8.44 -19.34
C LEU A 199 -1.72 9.33 -18.72
N LYS A 200 -1.62 9.64 -17.42
CA LYS A 200 -2.57 10.56 -16.75
C LYS A 200 -2.52 12.00 -17.32
N GLN A 201 -1.42 12.38 -17.95
CA GLN A 201 -1.22 13.67 -18.62
C GLN A 201 -1.55 13.63 -20.11
N ASN A 202 -2.05 12.51 -20.65
CA ASN A 202 -2.22 12.28 -22.10
C ASN A 202 -0.91 12.35 -22.91
N LYS A 203 0.26 12.23 -22.27
CA LYS A 203 1.57 12.18 -22.93
C LYS A 203 1.87 10.74 -23.38
N TYR A 204 1.05 10.22 -24.28
CA TYR A 204 1.08 8.81 -24.69
C TYR A 204 2.40 8.37 -25.33
N GLN A 205 3.01 9.23 -26.15
CA GLN A 205 4.28 8.94 -26.81
C GLN A 205 5.42 8.74 -25.79
N GLN A 206 5.55 9.64 -24.82
CA GLN A 206 6.57 9.53 -23.77
C GLN A 206 6.35 8.29 -22.87
N ALA A 207 5.10 7.96 -22.58
CA ALA A 207 4.79 6.73 -21.85
C ALA A 207 5.19 5.48 -22.67
N GLU A 208 4.90 5.47 -23.97
CA GLU A 208 5.26 4.37 -24.88
C GLU A 208 6.78 4.20 -24.97
N GLU A 209 7.54 5.28 -25.08
CA GLU A 209 9.01 5.26 -25.09
C GLU A 209 9.57 4.62 -23.82
N LEU A 210 9.09 5.04 -22.65
CA LEU A 210 9.51 4.43 -21.38
C LEU A 210 9.18 2.94 -21.30
N TYR A 211 8.00 2.52 -21.77
CA TYR A 211 7.66 1.09 -21.80
C TYR A 211 8.56 0.31 -22.77
N LYS A 212 8.89 0.86 -23.94
CA LYS A 212 9.83 0.24 -24.89
C LYS A 212 11.22 0.09 -24.27
N GLU A 213 11.72 1.11 -23.57
CA GLU A 213 13.00 1.04 -22.88
C GLU A 213 13.03 -0.11 -21.86
N ILE A 214 12.00 -0.24 -21.02
CA ILE A 214 11.90 -1.32 -20.03
C ILE A 214 11.94 -2.68 -20.73
N LEU A 215 11.15 -2.87 -21.79
CA LEU A 215 11.10 -4.13 -22.54
C LEU A 215 12.43 -4.45 -23.23
N SER A 216 13.11 -3.45 -23.78
CA SER A 216 14.40 -3.61 -24.46
C SER A 216 15.54 -3.98 -23.50
N GLN A 217 15.51 -3.44 -22.27
CA GLN A 217 16.48 -3.76 -21.22
C GLN A 217 16.27 -5.19 -20.66
N GLU A 218 15.03 -5.70 -20.66
CA GLU A 218 14.72 -7.07 -20.25
C GLU A 218 15.03 -8.14 -21.31
N ALA A 219 15.24 -7.75 -22.58
CA ALA A 219 15.35 -8.66 -23.73
C ALA A 219 16.76 -9.21 -24.05
N LEU A 220 17.78 -8.97 -23.22
CA LEU A 220 19.14 -9.49 -23.47
C LEU A 220 19.51 -10.69 -22.58
N PRO A 221 19.47 -11.92 -23.11
CA PRO A 221 20.63 -12.79 -23.14
C PRO A 221 21.43 -12.49 -24.41
N ALA A 222 22.75 -12.29 -24.26
CA ALA A 222 23.66 -12.15 -25.40
C ALA A 222 23.43 -13.26 -26.45
N PRO A 223 23.60 -12.98 -27.75
CA PRO A 223 23.60 -14.04 -28.74
C PRO A 223 24.78 -14.96 -28.42
N LEU A 224 24.47 -16.18 -27.99
CA LEU A 224 25.45 -17.26 -27.88
C LEU A 224 26.13 -17.40 -29.24
N GLY A 225 27.46 -17.42 -29.19
CA GLY A 225 28.35 -17.23 -30.32
C GLY A 225 28.14 -18.20 -31.49
N ALA A 226 28.76 -17.82 -32.59
CA ALA A 226 28.86 -18.55 -33.84
C ALA A 226 29.15 -20.06 -33.66
N PRO A 227 28.65 -20.93 -34.55
CA PRO A 227 28.78 -22.36 -34.42
C PRO A 227 30.24 -22.78 -34.63
N HIS A 228 30.92 -23.18 -33.55
CA HIS A 228 32.14 -23.94 -33.64
C HIS A 228 31.80 -25.39 -34.03
N VAL A 229 32.27 -25.80 -35.21
CA VAL A 229 32.33 -27.19 -35.66
C VAL A 229 33.29 -27.95 -34.73
N GLY A 230 32.82 -29.04 -34.10
CA GLY A 230 33.70 -29.90 -33.29
C GLY A 230 32.99 -30.94 -32.41
N THR A 231 32.73 -32.10 -33.00
CA THR A 231 32.84 -33.46 -32.42
C THR A 231 32.25 -33.79 -31.03
N ALA A 232 31.24 -34.67 -31.09
CA ALA A 232 30.82 -35.74 -30.18
C ALA A 232 31.54 -35.91 -28.82
N GLY A 233 30.73 -35.94 -27.75
CA GLY A 233 31.09 -36.46 -26.44
C GLY A 233 29.95 -36.30 -25.44
N ASP A 234 29.23 -37.40 -25.16
CA ASP A 234 28.18 -37.49 -24.16
C ASP A 234 28.66 -37.03 -22.77
N ALA A 235 28.09 -35.94 -22.27
CA ALA A 235 28.12 -35.60 -20.85
C ALA A 235 26.82 -34.89 -20.47
N GLN A 236 26.01 -35.62 -19.72
CA GLN A 236 24.69 -35.29 -19.23
C GLN A 236 24.76 -34.11 -18.24
N GLN A 237 24.77 -32.88 -18.76
CA GLN A 237 24.62 -31.67 -17.94
C GLN A 237 23.14 -31.37 -17.73
N GLN A 238 22.65 -31.74 -16.55
CA GLN A 238 21.41 -31.22 -15.97
C GLN A 238 21.50 -29.70 -15.87
N VAL A 239 20.93 -29.00 -16.85
CA VAL A 239 20.61 -27.58 -16.75
C VAL A 239 19.52 -27.44 -15.69
N LEU A 240 19.93 -27.05 -14.47
CA LEU A 240 19.05 -26.66 -13.38
C LEU A 240 18.15 -25.51 -13.85
N ARG A 241 16.92 -25.85 -14.26
CA ARG A 241 15.85 -24.90 -14.59
C ARG A 241 15.56 -24.01 -13.39
N ARG A 242 16.06 -22.77 -13.41
CA ARG A 242 15.70 -21.73 -12.43
C ARG A 242 14.23 -21.35 -12.56
N SER A 243 13.43 -21.90 -11.63
CA SER A 243 12.13 -21.45 -11.09
C SER A 243 11.13 -20.78 -12.05
N SER A 244 10.09 -21.53 -12.40
CA SER A 244 8.88 -21.11 -13.12
C SER A 244 8.11 -19.92 -12.52
N SER A 245 8.38 -19.55 -11.27
CA SER A 245 7.65 -18.54 -10.50
C SER A 245 7.92 -17.12 -11.00
N PHE A 246 9.19 -16.81 -11.32
CA PHE A 246 9.57 -15.52 -11.89
C PHE A 246 9.12 -15.37 -13.34
N SER A 247 9.04 -16.47 -14.09
CA SER A 247 8.50 -16.48 -15.45
C SER A 247 7.00 -16.20 -15.44
N LYS A 248 6.26 -16.78 -14.48
CA LYS A 248 4.82 -16.51 -14.30
C LYS A 248 4.53 -15.06 -13.90
N LEU A 249 5.32 -14.48 -13.00
CA LEU A 249 5.17 -13.06 -12.62
C LEU A 249 5.52 -12.14 -13.80
N ARG A 250 6.62 -12.40 -14.50
CA ARG A 250 7.01 -11.69 -15.72
C ARG A 250 5.92 -11.72 -16.78
N GLU A 251 5.32 -12.88 -16.97
CA GLU A 251 4.27 -13.03 -17.98
C GLU A 251 2.92 -12.48 -17.54
N SER A 252 2.67 -12.35 -16.23
CA SER A 252 1.52 -11.63 -15.69
C SER A 252 1.68 -10.12 -15.86
N ILE A 253 2.89 -9.59 -15.67
CA ILE A 253 3.19 -8.16 -15.88
C ILE A 253 3.10 -7.84 -17.37
N ARG A 254 3.71 -8.66 -18.24
CA ARG A 254 3.64 -8.55 -19.71
C ARG A 254 2.19 -8.53 -20.23
N ARG A 255 1.36 -9.49 -19.78
CA ARG A 255 -0.06 -9.53 -20.18
C ARG A 255 -0.86 -8.34 -19.65
N GLY A 256 -0.51 -7.83 -18.47
CA GLY A 256 -1.11 -6.63 -17.90
C GLY A 256 -0.81 -5.38 -18.71
N SER A 257 0.47 -5.17 -19.07
CA SER A 257 0.92 -4.02 -19.86
C SER A 257 0.41 -4.07 -21.30
N GLU A 258 0.48 -5.22 -21.97
CA GLU A 258 -0.04 -5.39 -23.35
C GLU A 258 -1.55 -5.16 -23.41
N LYS A 259 -2.32 -5.70 -22.46
CA LYS A 259 -3.78 -5.54 -22.43
C LYS A 259 -4.21 -4.11 -22.08
N LEU A 260 -3.34 -3.33 -21.42
CA LEU A 260 -3.57 -1.91 -21.18
C LEU A 260 -3.26 -1.10 -22.45
N VAL A 261 -2.14 -1.40 -23.12
CA VAL A 261 -1.74 -0.76 -24.38
C VAL A 261 -2.75 -1.02 -25.49
N SER A 262 -3.24 -2.26 -25.65
CA SER A 262 -4.25 -2.62 -26.66
C SER A 262 -5.60 -1.93 -26.38
N ARG A 263 -6.01 -1.81 -25.11
CA ARG A 263 -7.20 -1.03 -24.73
C ARG A 263 -7.06 0.47 -24.98
N LEU A 264 -5.85 1.02 -24.82
CA LEU A 264 -5.56 2.43 -25.08
C LEU A 264 -5.41 2.75 -26.57
N ARG A 265 -4.98 1.78 -27.40
CA ARG A 265 -4.96 1.90 -28.87
C ARG A 265 -6.34 1.82 -29.53
N GLY A 266 -7.41 1.59 -28.76
CA GLY A 266 -8.76 1.42 -29.31
C GLY A 266 -8.92 0.13 -30.11
N GLU A 267 -8.01 -0.83 -29.95
CA GLU A 267 -8.12 -2.16 -30.55
C GLU A 267 -9.18 -2.94 -29.77
N SER A 268 -10.44 -2.73 -30.13
CA SER A 268 -11.54 -3.61 -29.78
C SER A 268 -11.19 -5.01 -30.27
N MET A 269 -11.04 -5.95 -29.33
CA MET A 269 -11.06 -7.38 -29.62
C MET A 269 -12.32 -7.71 -30.44
N ALA A 270 -12.14 -7.87 -31.75
CA ALA A 270 -13.09 -8.55 -32.60
C ALA A 270 -13.14 -10.01 -32.16
N GLY A 271 -14.04 -10.35 -31.25
CA GLY A 271 -14.20 -11.72 -30.78
C GLY A 271 -14.83 -11.90 -29.40
N ALA A 272 -15.95 -11.22 -29.12
CA ALA A 272 -16.89 -11.66 -28.08
C ALA A 272 -18.25 -10.97 -28.29
N ALA A 273 -18.96 -11.36 -29.35
CA ALA A 273 -20.38 -11.07 -29.46
C ALA A 273 -21.11 -11.86 -28.36
N GLY A 274 -21.72 -11.16 -27.40
CA GLY A 274 -22.68 -11.75 -26.47
C GLY A 274 -22.45 -11.45 -25.00
N MET A 275 -22.54 -10.19 -24.58
CA MET A 275 -22.96 -9.88 -23.21
C MET A 275 -23.71 -8.54 -23.18
N LYS A 276 -24.97 -8.62 -22.76
CA LYS A 276 -25.98 -7.55 -22.81
C LYS A 276 -25.55 -6.38 -21.91
N ARG A 277 -25.67 -5.16 -22.44
CA ARG A 277 -25.47 -3.91 -21.70
C ARG A 277 -26.55 -3.79 -20.62
N ALA A 278 -26.16 -3.75 -19.35
CA ALA A 278 -27.02 -3.24 -18.29
C ALA A 278 -26.82 -1.71 -18.21
N VAL A 279 -27.84 -0.99 -18.65
CA VAL A 279 -28.03 0.44 -18.42
C VAL A 279 -28.72 0.57 -17.06
N SER A 280 -28.10 1.25 -16.11
CA SER A 280 -28.81 1.81 -14.95
C SER A 280 -28.17 3.13 -14.56
N LEU A 281 -29.03 4.15 -14.54
CA LEU A 281 -28.75 5.58 -14.43
C LEU A 281 -28.27 6.01 -13.03
N ASN A 282 -27.40 7.02 -13.03
CA ASN A 282 -27.24 8.00 -11.96
C ASN A 282 -28.61 8.65 -11.62
N MET A 283 -28.95 8.75 -10.34
CA MET A 283 -29.78 9.84 -9.85
C MET A 283 -29.18 10.43 -8.58
N LEU A 284 -28.92 11.73 -8.68
CA LEU A 284 -28.41 12.64 -7.69
C LEU A 284 -29.40 12.79 -6.52
N ASN A 285 -28.88 12.82 -5.30
CA ASN A 285 -29.63 13.14 -4.09
C ASN A 285 -29.37 14.62 -3.77
N VAL A 286 -30.39 15.47 -3.93
CA VAL A 286 -30.41 16.87 -3.47
C VAL A 286 -31.65 17.06 -2.59
N GLU A 287 -31.41 17.80 -1.52
CA GLU A 287 -32.17 18.20 -0.32
C GLU A 287 -33.70 18.44 -0.44
N GLY A 288 -34.43 18.22 0.68
CA GLY A 288 -35.88 18.47 0.87
C GLY A 288 -36.24 19.96 1.11
N PRO A 289 -37.25 20.35 1.93
CA PRO A 289 -38.41 19.65 2.51
C PRO A 289 -39.76 20.43 2.36
N ARG A 290 -40.94 19.79 2.55
CA ARG A 290 -42.11 20.30 3.35
C ARG A 290 -43.42 19.54 3.16
N ALA A 291 -44.00 19.15 4.30
CA ALA A 291 -45.41 19.12 4.73
C ALA A 291 -46.57 19.11 3.70
N ALA A 292 -47.42 18.07 3.77
CA ALA A 292 -48.88 18.19 4.00
C ALA A 292 -49.52 16.80 4.23
N ARG A 293 -50.20 16.63 5.36
CA ARG A 293 -51.25 15.62 5.64
C ARG A 293 -52.61 16.30 5.39
N PRO A 294 -53.76 15.60 5.54
CA PRO A 294 -54.15 14.23 5.18
C PRO A 294 -55.54 14.20 4.50
N GLN A 295 -56.07 13.04 4.06
CA GLN A 295 -57.53 12.82 4.06
C GLN A 295 -57.91 11.33 3.99
N PHE A 296 -59.06 11.08 4.62
CA PHE A 296 -59.64 9.83 5.10
C PHE A 296 -60.22 8.92 4.01
N SER A 297 -60.27 7.60 4.26
CA SER A 297 -61.49 6.83 4.03
C SER A 297 -61.56 5.60 4.94
N THR A 298 -62.77 5.32 5.38
CA THR A 298 -63.19 4.49 6.52
C THR A 298 -63.69 3.12 6.05
N ARG A 299 -63.57 2.09 6.90
CA ARG A 299 -64.52 0.96 6.97
C ARG A 299 -64.41 0.21 8.31
N LYS A 300 -65.42 0.46 9.17
CA LYS A 300 -66.23 -0.42 10.07
C LYS A 300 -65.76 -1.87 10.28
N LEU A 301 -66.00 -2.59 11.39
CA LEU A 301 -66.69 -2.44 12.69
C LEU A 301 -66.46 -3.78 13.45
N SER A 302 -66.19 -3.76 14.75
CA SER A 302 -66.84 -4.66 15.74
C SER A 302 -66.39 -4.34 17.16
N GLU A 303 -67.37 -4.11 18.02
CA GLU A 303 -67.29 -3.78 19.45
C GLU A 303 -66.67 -4.90 20.31
N ALA A 304 -65.92 -4.49 21.35
CA ALA A 304 -66.08 -5.02 22.71
C ALA A 304 -65.63 -3.95 23.72
N LEU A 305 -66.53 -3.63 24.64
CA LEU A 305 -66.44 -2.57 25.64
C LEU A 305 -65.51 -2.92 26.82
N ARG A 306 -64.74 -1.89 27.23
CA ARG A 306 -64.44 -1.42 28.59
C ARG A 306 -63.94 -2.43 29.65
N THR A 307 -62.79 -2.12 30.24
CA THR A 307 -62.74 -1.39 31.53
C THR A 307 -61.36 -0.81 31.78
N MET A 308 -61.39 0.45 32.22
CA MET A 308 -60.28 1.27 32.73
C MET A 308 -59.92 0.85 34.16
N SER A 309 -58.64 0.91 34.54
CA SER A 309 -58.15 1.97 35.43
C SER A 309 -56.70 1.77 35.85
N ALA A 310 -55.96 2.86 35.73
CA ALA A 310 -54.68 3.11 36.38
C ALA A 310 -54.87 3.27 37.90
N SER A 311 -53.82 3.00 38.67
CA SER A 311 -53.59 3.77 39.89
C SER A 311 -52.10 3.87 40.21
N THR A 312 -51.73 5.09 40.53
CA THR A 312 -50.43 5.66 40.87
C THR A 312 -50.15 5.56 42.36
N GLN A 313 -48.85 5.56 42.69
CA GLN A 313 -48.23 5.98 43.96
C GLN A 313 -48.43 5.08 45.20
N ASP A 314 -47.34 4.69 45.86
CA ASP A 314 -46.84 5.50 46.98
C ASP A 314 -45.39 5.15 47.38
N LEU A 315 -44.66 6.16 47.83
CA LEU A 315 -43.26 6.14 48.32
C LEU A 315 -43.28 6.26 49.84
N SER A 316 -42.62 5.35 50.57
CA SER A 316 -42.05 5.64 51.90
C SER A 316 -41.06 4.54 52.36
N PRO A 317 -40.02 4.90 53.14
CA PRO A 317 -38.84 4.07 53.35
C PRO A 317 -38.86 3.30 54.67
N ARG A 318 -38.03 2.26 54.76
CA ARG A 318 -37.53 1.66 56.00
C ARG A 318 -36.01 1.54 55.92
#